data_AF-A0A928Z258-F1
#
_entry.id   AF-A0A928Z258-F1
#
_cell.length_a   1.000
_cell.length_b   1.000
_cell.length_c   1.000
_cell.angle_alpha   90.00
_cell.angle_beta   90.00
_cell.angle_gamma   90.00
#
_symmetry.space_group_name_H-M   'P 1'
#
loop_
_entity.id
_entity.type
_entity.pdbx_description
1 polymer ?
#
loop_
_entity_poly.entity_id
_entity_poly.type
_entity_poly.pdbx_seq_one_letter_code
_entity_poly.pdbx_strand_id
1 'polypeptide(L)'
;MGKSKKGKPEWIKETLEIDKNHGWQSKPGYKIFVAGRGAVRFDVPQDWHFEPDEKSFRFHDATPPNDDCRLEVSYNHLPKQD
;
A
#
# COMPACT_ATOMS: atom_id res chain seq x y z
N MET A 1 7.93 -4.30 34.37
CA MET A 1 8.40 -4.45 32.98
C MET A 1 7.36 -3.84 32.05
N GLY A 2 7.51 -2.56 31.70
CA GLY A 2 6.58 -1.88 30.80
C GLY A 2 6.80 -2.34 29.37
N LYS A 3 5.77 -2.86 28.71
CA LYS A 3 5.81 -3.15 27.27
C LYS A 3 6.02 -1.82 26.54
N SER A 4 7.21 -1.60 26.00
CA SER A 4 7.46 -0.48 25.09
C SER A 4 6.46 -0.58 23.93
N LYS A 5 5.69 0.49 23.69
CA LYS A 5 4.90 0.62 22.46
C LYS A 5 5.91 0.64 21.31
N LYS A 6 6.00 -0.44 20.53
CA LYS A 6 6.76 -0.41 19.28
C LYS A 6 6.18 0.74 18.45
N GLY A 7 7.01 1.76 18.19
CA GLY A 7 6.63 2.86 17.32
C GLY A 7 6.34 2.32 15.93
N LYS A 8 5.43 2.97 15.19
CA LYS A 8 5.15 2.63 13.80
C LYS A 8 6.49 2.63 13.03
N PRO A 9 6.76 1.64 12.18
CA PRO A 9 7.98 1.59 11.38
C PRO A 9 8.12 2.87 10.54
N GLU A 10 9.33 3.41 10.44
CA GLU A 10 9.61 4.59 9.62
C GLU A 10 9.63 4.19 8.15
N TRP A 11 8.57 4.55 7.43
CA TRP A 11 8.46 4.34 5.99
C TRP A 11 9.20 5.43 5.23
N ILE A 12 10.17 5.04 4.40
CA ILE A 12 10.88 5.96 3.50
C ILE A 12 10.08 6.05 2.20
N LYS A 13 9.58 7.26 1.91
CA LYS A 13 8.94 7.55 0.62
C LYS A 13 10.01 7.97 -0.38
N GLU A 14 10.07 7.25 -1.49
CA GLU A 14 10.88 7.62 -2.65
C GLU A 14 9.96 7.86 -3.86
N THR A 15 10.31 8.85 -4.69
CA THR A 15 9.61 9.10 -5.96
C THR A 15 10.60 8.80 -7.08
N LEU A 16 10.25 7.80 -7.89
CA LEU A 16 11.06 7.38 -9.02
C LEU A 16 10.29 7.64 -10.32
N GLU A 17 11.02 7.96 -11.38
CA GLU A 17 10.43 7.99 -12.73
C GLU A 17 10.30 6.57 -13.26
N ILE A 18 9.13 6.26 -13.81
CA ILE A 18 8.88 4.99 -14.47
C ILE A 18 9.41 5.04 -15.91
N ASP A 19 9.93 3.92 -16.41
CA ASP A 19 10.43 3.81 -17.78
C ASP A 19 9.35 4.21 -18.80
N LYS A 20 9.68 5.09 -19.76
CA LYS A 20 8.70 5.62 -20.73
C LYS A 20 8.04 4.54 -21.61
N ASN A 21 8.67 3.37 -21.75
CA ASN A 21 8.17 2.22 -22.51
C ASN A 21 7.48 1.18 -21.60
N HIS A 22 7.09 1.53 -20.37
CA HIS A 22 6.35 0.63 -19.50
C HIS A 22 4.97 0.28 -20.08
N GLY A 23 4.49 -0.96 -19.86
CA GLY A 23 3.16 -1.41 -20.29
C GLY A 23 2.03 -1.18 -19.27
N TRP A 24 2.32 -0.57 -18.11
CA TRP A 24 1.34 -0.43 -17.04
C TRP A 24 0.27 0.60 -17.40
N GLN A 25 -0.99 0.21 -17.23
CA GLN A 25 -2.18 1.03 -17.50
C GLN A 25 -3.18 0.90 -16.36
N SER A 26 -3.91 1.99 -16.11
CA SER A 26 -5.02 2.04 -15.17
C SER A 26 -6.19 2.83 -15.77
N LYS A 27 -7.39 2.66 -15.22
CA LYS A 27 -8.54 3.46 -15.62
C LYS A 27 -8.32 4.94 -15.26
N PRO A 28 -8.85 5.90 -16.04
CA PRO A 28 -8.82 7.31 -15.66
C PRO A 28 -9.41 7.51 -14.26
N GLY A 29 -8.75 8.33 -13.43
CA GLY A 29 -9.15 8.56 -12.04
C GLY A 29 -8.64 7.51 -11.05
N TYR A 30 -7.84 6.53 -11.50
CA TYR A 30 -7.22 5.52 -10.65
C TYR A 30 -5.69 5.60 -10.71
N LYS A 31 -5.04 5.13 -9.64
CA LYS A 31 -3.60 4.93 -9.51
C LYS A 31 -3.31 3.45 -9.30
N ILE A 32 -2.15 3.00 -9.77
CA ILE A 32 -1.71 1.61 -9.61
C ILE A 32 -0.95 1.48 -8.30
N PHE A 33 -1.39 0.54 -7.45
CA PHE A 33 -0.63 0.08 -6.30
C PHE A 33 -0.09 -1.32 -6.58
N VAL A 34 1.19 -1.54 -6.26
CA VAL A 34 1.86 -2.84 -6.40
C VAL A 34 2.60 -3.17 -5.11
N ALA A 35 2.45 -4.40 -4.62
CA ALA A 35 3.19 -4.91 -3.47
C ALA A 35 3.74 -6.33 -3.75
N GLY A 36 4.76 -6.73 -2.97
CA GLY A 36 5.35 -8.07 -3.08
C GLY A 36 5.92 -8.39 -4.47
N ARG A 37 6.54 -7.41 -5.14
CA ARG A 37 7.08 -7.55 -6.51
C ARG A 37 6.03 -7.98 -7.55
N GLY A 38 4.77 -7.57 -7.38
CA GLY A 38 3.68 -7.90 -8.31
C GLY A 38 2.75 -9.01 -7.81
N ALA A 39 3.00 -9.60 -6.64
CA ALA A 39 2.08 -10.56 -6.01
C ALA A 39 0.72 -9.93 -5.68
N VAL A 40 0.69 -8.62 -5.41
CA VAL A 40 -0.53 -7.84 -5.22
C VAL A 40 -0.49 -6.67 -6.18
N ARG A 41 -1.60 -6.45 -6.91
CA ARG A 41 -1.83 -5.28 -7.75
C ARG A 41 -3.27 -4.81 -7.62
N PHE A 42 -3.45 -3.51 -7.38
CA PHE A 42 -4.75 -2.85 -7.40
C PHE A 42 -4.71 -1.59 -8.27
N ASP A 43 -5.84 -1.31 -8.89
CA ASP A 43 -6.17 0.02 -9.38
C ASP A 43 -7.06 0.66 -8.30
N VAL A 44 -6.51 1.63 -7.57
CA VAL A 44 -7.17 2.32 -6.44
C VAL A 44 -7.58 3.72 -6.90
N PRO A 45 -8.73 4.29 -6.49
CA PRO A 45 -9.05 5.66 -6.85
C PRO A 45 -7.92 6.62 -6.45
N GLN A 46 -7.63 7.58 -7.32
CA GLN A 46 -6.42 8.39 -7.24
C GLN A 46 -6.35 9.22 -5.95
N ASP A 47 -7.50 9.66 -5.46
CA ASP A 47 -7.71 10.51 -4.29
C ASP A 47 -7.71 9.76 -2.95
N TRP A 48 -7.80 8.42 -2.95
CA TRP A 48 -7.79 7.65 -1.71
C TRP A 48 -6.49 7.84 -0.92
N HIS A 49 -6.63 8.08 0.38
CA HIS A 49 -5.53 8.29 1.32
C HIS A 49 -4.81 6.97 1.60
N PHE A 50 -3.49 6.94 1.35
CA PHE A 50 -2.66 5.77 1.62
C PHE A 50 -1.98 5.89 2.98
N GLU A 51 -2.20 4.90 3.85
CA GLU A 51 -1.53 4.76 5.13
C GLU A 51 -0.94 3.34 5.27
N PRO A 52 0.39 3.18 5.28
CA PRO A 52 0.99 1.88 5.55
C PRO A 52 0.98 1.57 7.06
N ASP A 53 0.84 0.28 7.41
CA ASP A 53 0.91 -0.23 8.78
C ASP A 53 1.98 -1.33 8.89
N GLU A 54 2.26 -1.84 10.10
CA GLU A 54 3.30 -2.84 10.36
C GLU A 54 3.15 -4.13 9.53
N LYS A 55 1.91 -4.52 9.19
CA LYS A 55 1.61 -5.81 8.54
C LYS A 55 0.68 -5.69 7.34
N SER A 56 0.29 -4.47 6.99
CA SER A 56 -0.72 -4.23 5.97
C SER A 56 -0.54 -2.85 5.32
N PHE A 57 -1.20 -2.71 4.18
CA PHE A 57 -1.30 -1.46 3.43
C PHE A 57 -2.77 -1.06 3.42
N ARG A 58 -3.06 0.19 3.82
CA ARG A 58 -4.43 0.69 3.89
C ARG A 58 -4.64 1.84 2.93
N PHE A 59 -5.80 1.81 2.29
CA PHE A 59 -6.33 2.91 1.50
C PHE A 59 -7.70 3.28 2.05
N HIS A 60 -7.88 4.57 2.33
CA HIS A 60 -9.12 5.13 2.87
C HIS A 60 -9.72 6.09 1.85
N ASP A 61 -11.04 6.12 1.70
CA ASP A 61 -11.72 7.03 0.78
C ASP A 61 -11.64 8.51 1.23
N ALA A 62 -11.45 8.76 2.51
CA ALA A 62 -11.06 10.05 3.06
C ALA A 62 -9.95 9.89 4.12
N THR A 63 -9.41 11.01 4.62
CA THR A 63 -8.47 10.95 5.75
C THR A 63 -9.22 10.56 7.02
N PRO A 64 -8.81 9.48 7.73
CA PRO A 64 -9.43 9.10 9.00
C PRO A 64 -9.42 10.24 10.03
N PRO A 65 -10.45 10.35 10.89
CA PRO A 65 -11.55 9.39 11.10
C PRO A 65 -12.79 9.64 10.23
N ASN A 66 -12.68 10.47 9.18
CA ASN A 66 -13.81 10.88 8.35
C ASN A 66 -14.04 9.93 7.15
N ASP A 67 -13.40 8.77 7.14
CA ASP A 67 -13.52 7.77 6.08
C ASP A 67 -14.74 6.87 6.29
N ASP A 68 -15.43 6.56 5.19
CA ASP A 68 -16.58 5.64 5.17
C ASP A 68 -16.19 4.28 4.56
N CYS A 69 -15.08 4.21 3.81
CA CYS A 69 -14.64 3.02 3.12
C CYS A 69 -13.12 2.81 3.25
N ARG A 70 -12.72 1.55 3.43
CA ARG A 70 -11.32 1.16 3.57
C ARG A 70 -11.00 -0.12 2.82
N LEU A 71 -9.96 -0.07 1.98
CA LEU A 71 -9.28 -1.23 1.42
C LEU A 71 -8.02 -1.49 2.22
N GLU A 72 -7.94 -2.65 2.87
CA GLU A 72 -6.75 -3.08 3.61
C GLU A 72 -6.25 -4.42 3.06
N VAL A 73 -4.96 -4.48 2.74
CA VAL A 73 -4.31 -5.70 2.25
C VAL A 73 -3.09 -6.05 3.09
N SER A 74 -3.00 -7.33 3.44
CA SER A 74 -1.77 -7.92 3.95
C SER A 74 -1.33 -9.02 2.99
N TYR A 75 -0.03 -9.21 2.83
CA TYR A 75 0.51 -10.34 2.09
C TYR A 75 1.65 -10.95 2.89
N ASN A 76 1.71 -12.27 2.93
CA ASN A 76 2.69 -13.02 3.70
C ASN A 76 3.59 -13.81 2.75
N HIS A 77 4.91 -13.71 2.96
CA HIS A 77 5.84 -14.62 2.30
C HIS A 77 5.77 -15.98 3.00
N LEU A 78 5.41 -17.03 2.26
CA LEU A 78 5.55 -18.38 2.77
C LEU A 78 7.05 -18.68 2.97
N PRO A 79 7.40 -19.48 3.99
CA PRO A 79 8.77 -20.00 4.12
C PRO A 79 9.18 -20.71 2.82
N LYS A 80 10.46 -20.66 2.46
CA LYS A 80 10.98 -21.54 1.40
C LYS A 80 10.71 -22.98 1.84
N GLN A 81 10.04 -23.75 0.99
CA GLN A 81 9.99 -25.21 1.15
C GLN A 81 11.31 -25.76 0.60
N ASP A 82 11.95 -26.63 1.37
CA ASP A 82 13.17 -27.36 0.97
C ASP A 82 12.89 -28.40 -0.13
#